data_AF-M4AAD0-F1
#
_entry.id   AF-M4AAD0-F1
#
_cell.length_a   1.000
_cell.length_b   1.000
_cell.length_c   1.000
_cell.angle_alpha   90.00
_cell.angle_beta   90.00
_cell.angle_gamma   90.00
#
_symmetry.space_group_name_H-M   'P 1'
#
loop_
_entity.id
_entity.type
_entity.pdbx_description
1 polymer ?
#
loop_
_entity_poly.entity_id
_entity_poly.type
_entity_poly.pdbx_seq_one_letter_code
_entity_poly.pdbx_strand_id
1 'polypeptide(L)'
;MEPRKKSDRRPQSLFLSCLAFALCVHLRTVSAGECPADGRTWVPFGDRCYHFVHGEEDKIKSYTFEAALSHCIGFGLLTIHSAEENDFVMRYSPEVWKGGDVNIWLGIEYDIDDDVMKWSNNRSVTFTNWEYSPYPADIPRGDICVALHSISGRWENVSCQDDVENGVVCETAQKAEQPRPKSSAMVSALVILSVVAVVGVSAVIWFLHQKHSFGSTMITAFEYHPPFRVLDSDQSCLVEAEETDTVP
;
A
#
# COMPACT_ATOMS: atom_id res chain seq x y z
N MET A 1 -53.75 31.56 -11.59
CA MET A 1 -52.30 31.61 -11.34
C MET A 1 -52.07 31.00 -9.97
N GLU A 2 -51.26 29.97 -9.73
CA GLU A 2 -50.00 29.56 -10.35
C GLU A 2 -49.69 28.10 -9.94
N PRO A 3 -49.05 27.25 -10.76
CA PRO A 3 -48.74 25.88 -10.38
C PRO A 3 -47.42 25.80 -9.60
N ARG A 4 -47.42 25.10 -8.45
CA ARG A 4 -46.19 24.77 -7.71
C ARG A 4 -45.32 23.80 -8.52
N LYS A 5 -44.19 24.31 -9.00
CA LYS A 5 -43.13 23.56 -9.70
C LYS A 5 -42.40 22.64 -8.70
N LYS A 6 -42.61 21.32 -8.79
CA LYS A 6 -41.74 20.34 -8.10
C LYS A 6 -40.37 20.36 -8.77
N SER A 7 -39.35 20.76 -8.01
CA SER A 7 -37.94 20.72 -8.42
C SER A 7 -37.46 19.27 -8.45
N ASP A 8 -37.42 18.69 -9.65
CA ASP A 8 -36.83 17.38 -9.92
C ASP A 8 -35.29 17.49 -9.85
N ARG A 9 -34.71 17.19 -8.67
CA ARG A 9 -33.25 17.09 -8.50
C ARG A 9 -32.78 15.74 -9.03
N ARG A 10 -32.42 15.79 -10.31
CA ARG A 10 -31.69 14.82 -11.12
C ARG A 10 -30.64 13.99 -10.33
N PRO A 11 -30.71 12.64 -10.30
CA PRO A 11 -29.71 11.77 -9.65
C PRO A 11 -28.34 11.74 -10.33
N GLN A 12 -28.22 12.30 -11.55
CA GLN A 12 -27.05 12.13 -12.43
C GLN A 12 -25.77 12.80 -11.90
N SER A 13 -25.88 13.84 -11.05
CA SER A 13 -24.72 14.59 -10.54
C SER A 13 -23.86 13.80 -9.56
N LEU A 14 -24.46 12.90 -8.77
CA LEU A 14 -23.73 12.12 -7.77
C LEU A 14 -22.98 10.95 -8.40
N PHE A 15 -23.58 10.30 -9.41
CA PHE A 15 -22.94 9.20 -10.15
C PHE A 15 -21.70 9.65 -10.93
N LEU A 16 -21.73 10.82 -11.57
CA LEU A 16 -20.57 11.39 -12.26
C LEU A 16 -19.42 11.73 -11.30
N SER A 17 -19.74 12.19 -10.09
CA SER A 17 -18.75 12.48 -9.05
C SER A 17 -18.09 11.21 -8.51
N CYS A 18 -18.85 10.13 -8.30
CA CYS A 18 -18.32 8.83 -7.86
C CYS A 18 -17.49 8.14 -8.95
N LEU A 19 -17.89 8.25 -10.23
CA LEU A 19 -17.12 7.73 -11.36
C LEU A 19 -15.78 8.45 -11.51
N ALA A 20 -15.76 9.79 -11.37
CA ALA A 20 -14.52 10.57 -11.39
C ALA A 20 -13.61 10.24 -10.20
N PHE A 21 -14.16 10.05 -8.99
CA PHE A 21 -13.39 9.64 -7.82
C PHE A 21 -12.81 8.23 -7.98
N ALA A 22 -13.57 7.28 -8.52
CA ALA A 22 -13.08 5.93 -8.81
C ALA A 22 -11.97 5.94 -9.89
N LEU A 23 -12.13 6.74 -10.95
CA LEU A 23 -11.10 6.93 -11.98
C LEU A 23 -9.81 7.57 -11.42
N CYS A 24 -9.92 8.53 -10.50
CA CYS A 24 -8.76 9.15 -9.83
C CYS A 24 -8.06 8.20 -8.83
N VAL A 25 -8.82 7.33 -8.14
CA VAL A 25 -8.24 6.31 -7.25
C VAL A 25 -7.53 5.21 -8.05
N HIS A 26 -7.99 4.91 -9.27
CA HIS A 26 -7.31 3.96 -10.16
C HIS A 26 -6.03 4.51 -10.81
N LEU A 27 -5.87 5.82 -10.95
CA LEU A 27 -4.70 6.44 -11.59
C LEU A 27 -3.46 6.61 -10.68
N ARG A 28 -3.52 6.17 -9.41
CA ARG A 28 -2.42 6.35 -8.44
C ARG A 28 -1.89 5.06 -7.79
N THR A 29 -2.01 3.91 -8.44
CA THR A 29 -1.16 2.78 -8.06
C THR A 29 0.14 2.87 -8.86
N VAL A 30 1.09 3.67 -8.35
CA VAL A 30 2.50 3.38 -8.64
C VAL A 30 2.72 1.99 -8.05
N SER A 31 2.86 0.99 -8.91
CA SER A 31 3.30 -0.33 -8.48
C SER A 31 4.72 -0.15 -7.98
N ALA A 32 4.88 -0.11 -6.66
CA ALA A 32 6.19 -0.28 -6.05
C ALA A 32 6.57 -1.74 -6.30
N GLY A 33 7.75 -1.98 -6.89
CA GLY A 33 8.21 -3.33 -7.10
C GLY A 33 8.56 -3.99 -5.75
N GLU A 34 8.69 -5.31 -5.76
CA GLU A 34 9.02 -6.08 -4.55
C GLU A 34 10.50 -6.46 -4.53
N CYS A 35 11.10 -6.36 -3.34
CA CYS A 35 12.45 -6.86 -3.10
C CYS A 35 12.49 -8.40 -2.99
N PRO A 36 13.63 -9.04 -3.26
CA PRO A 36 13.75 -10.48 -3.11
C PRO A 36 13.44 -10.97 -1.69
N ALA A 37 12.78 -12.13 -1.59
CA ALA A 37 12.50 -12.81 -0.32
C ALA A 37 13.32 -14.10 -0.23
N ASP A 38 14.64 -13.97 -0.31
CA ASP A 38 15.62 -15.08 -0.32
C ASP A 38 16.22 -15.39 1.07
N GLY A 39 15.64 -14.82 2.12
CA GLY A 39 16.13 -14.93 3.50
C GLY A 39 17.08 -13.82 3.93
N ARG A 40 17.49 -12.94 3.00
CA ARG A 40 18.20 -11.70 3.33
C ARG A 40 17.21 -10.59 3.69
N THR A 41 17.67 -9.65 4.50
CA THR A 41 16.95 -8.41 4.79
C THR A 41 17.28 -7.38 3.72
N TRP A 42 16.38 -7.25 2.74
CA TRP A 42 16.47 -6.24 1.67
C TRP A 42 15.73 -4.97 2.04
N VAL A 43 16.32 -3.83 1.70
CA VAL A 43 15.83 -2.49 2.02
C VAL A 43 15.46 -1.80 0.71
N PRO A 44 14.18 -1.50 0.45
CA PRO A 44 13.78 -0.82 -0.77
C PRO A 44 14.15 0.66 -0.71
N PHE A 45 14.75 1.17 -1.79
CA PHE A 45 14.95 2.60 -2.02
C PHE A 45 14.86 2.88 -3.53
N GLY A 46 14.01 3.84 -3.93
CA GLY A 46 13.74 4.10 -5.34
C GLY A 46 13.12 2.88 -6.05
N ASP A 47 13.73 2.44 -7.14
CA ASP A 47 13.40 1.25 -7.93
C ASP A 47 14.34 0.06 -7.65
N ARG A 48 15.10 0.13 -6.55
CA ARG A 48 16.12 -0.84 -6.17
C ARG A 48 15.94 -1.36 -4.75
N CYS A 49 16.68 -2.40 -4.44
CA CYS A 49 16.74 -3.10 -3.17
C CYS A 49 18.19 -3.24 -2.75
N TYR A 50 18.48 -2.97 -1.48
CA TYR A 50 19.84 -2.97 -0.93
C TYR A 50 19.92 -3.94 0.24
N HIS A 51 20.99 -4.72 0.31
CA HIS A 51 21.26 -5.63 1.40
C HIS A 51 22.63 -5.30 2.01
N PHE A 52 22.61 -4.79 3.24
CA PHE A 52 23.80 -4.45 4.01
C PHE A 52 24.29 -5.72 4.71
N VAL A 53 25.48 -6.20 4.34
CA VAL A 53 26.04 -7.43 4.91
C VAL A 53 26.50 -7.15 6.34
N HIS A 54 25.99 -7.89 7.31
CA HIS A 54 26.35 -7.74 8.71
C HIS A 54 26.61 -9.09 9.37
N GLY A 55 27.29 -9.05 10.51
CA GLY A 55 27.56 -10.20 11.38
C GLY A 55 26.47 -10.43 12.42
N GLU A 56 26.85 -11.19 13.44
CA GLU A 56 26.02 -11.39 14.63
C GLU A 56 25.82 -10.07 15.38
N GLU A 57 24.64 -9.91 15.98
CA GLU A 57 24.27 -8.72 16.76
C GLU A 57 24.42 -7.40 15.99
N ASP A 58 24.11 -7.40 14.69
CA ASP A 58 24.15 -6.19 13.85
C ASP A 58 25.52 -5.49 13.85
N LYS A 59 26.59 -6.25 14.08
CA LYS A 59 27.97 -5.76 13.97
C LYS A 59 28.42 -5.78 12.53
N ILE A 60 29.24 -4.81 12.17
CA ILE A 60 29.83 -4.80 10.84
C ILE A 60 30.82 -5.95 10.65
N LYS A 61 30.81 -6.52 9.44
CA LYS A 61 31.90 -7.33 8.91
C LYS A 61 32.53 -6.59 7.73
N SER A 62 33.84 -6.41 7.80
CA SER A 62 34.66 -5.89 6.73
C SER A 62 35.18 -7.06 5.87
N TYR A 63 35.33 -6.82 4.58
CA TYR A 63 35.78 -7.82 3.61
C TYR A 63 36.71 -7.18 2.59
N THR A 64 37.63 -7.95 2.02
CA THR A 64 38.38 -7.52 0.82
C THR A 64 37.43 -7.28 -0.36
N PHE A 65 37.90 -6.58 -1.39
CA PHE A 65 37.07 -6.28 -2.56
C PHE A 65 36.60 -7.56 -3.28
N GLU A 66 37.47 -8.55 -3.46
CA GLU A 66 37.10 -9.84 -4.08
C GLU A 66 36.05 -10.60 -3.25
N ALA A 67 36.18 -10.58 -1.92
CA ALA A 67 35.20 -11.19 -1.03
C ALA A 67 33.85 -10.43 -1.08
N ALA A 68 33.88 -9.10 -1.21
CA ALA A 68 32.67 -8.29 -1.40
C ALA A 68 31.91 -8.66 -2.67
N LEU A 69 32.61 -8.82 -3.80
CA LEU A 69 32.02 -9.32 -5.05
C LEU A 69 31.39 -10.72 -4.85
N SER A 70 32.09 -11.60 -4.13
CA SER A 70 31.62 -12.95 -3.83
C SER A 70 30.33 -12.96 -2.99
N HIS A 71 30.19 -12.03 -2.03
CA HIS A 71 28.99 -11.88 -1.22
C HIS A 71 27.76 -11.44 -2.03
N CYS A 72 27.99 -10.71 -3.12
CA CYS A 72 26.95 -10.18 -3.99
C CYS A 72 26.70 -10.99 -5.27
N ILE A 73 27.22 -12.24 -5.38
CA ILE A 73 26.96 -13.11 -6.54
C ILE A 73 25.45 -13.28 -6.79
N GLY A 74 25.04 -13.07 -8.04
CA GLY A 74 23.62 -13.07 -8.46
C GLY A 74 22.91 -11.72 -8.28
N PHE A 75 23.61 -10.74 -7.71
CA PHE A 75 23.18 -9.36 -7.49
C PHE A 75 24.34 -8.43 -7.92
N GLY A 76 24.25 -7.14 -7.63
CA GLY A 76 25.33 -6.17 -7.86
C GLY A 76 25.99 -5.77 -6.55
N LEU A 77 27.26 -5.36 -6.60
CA LEU A 77 27.87 -4.56 -5.53
C LEU A 77 27.35 -3.12 -5.63
N LEU A 78 27.26 -2.41 -4.50
CA LEU A 78 26.64 -1.08 -4.41
C LEU A 78 27.07 -0.13 -5.52
N THR A 79 26.09 0.41 -6.24
CA THR A 79 26.27 1.53 -7.15
C THR A 79 25.56 2.76 -6.61
N ILE A 80 26.00 3.96 -7.04
CA ILE A 80 25.37 5.21 -6.63
C ILE A 80 25.21 6.12 -7.84
N HIS A 81 23.96 6.41 -8.18
CA HIS A 81 23.57 7.16 -9.36
C HIS A 81 22.99 8.54 -9.04
N SER A 82 22.79 8.86 -7.76
CA SER A 82 22.22 10.14 -7.32
C SER A 82 22.69 10.54 -5.92
N ALA A 83 22.55 11.83 -5.59
CA ALA A 83 22.85 12.34 -4.25
C ALA A 83 21.89 11.74 -3.20
N GLU A 84 20.62 11.53 -3.58
CA GLU A 84 19.59 10.95 -2.73
C GLU A 84 19.92 9.50 -2.36
N GLU A 85 20.45 8.72 -3.31
CA GLU A 85 20.92 7.35 -3.08
C GLU A 85 22.15 7.31 -2.17
N ASN A 86 23.11 8.22 -2.39
CA ASN A 86 24.27 8.37 -1.51
C ASN A 86 23.84 8.65 -0.06
N ASP A 87 22.95 9.62 0.11
CA ASP A 87 22.35 10.01 1.38
C ASP A 87 21.58 8.86 2.05
N PHE A 88 20.85 8.06 1.27
CA PHE A 88 20.14 6.89 1.78
C PHE A 88 21.12 5.87 2.38
N VAL A 89 22.18 5.52 1.67
CA VAL A 89 23.20 4.58 2.15
C VAL A 89 23.80 5.10 3.45
N MET A 90 24.18 6.38 3.51
CA MET A 90 24.72 7.00 4.74
C MET A 90 23.76 6.90 5.92
N ARG A 91 22.50 7.26 5.73
CA ARG A 91 21.51 7.29 6.81
C ARG A 91 21.15 5.89 7.31
N TYR A 92 21.10 4.91 6.42
CA TYR A 92 20.71 3.55 6.75
C TYR A 92 21.85 2.70 7.33
N SER A 93 23.11 2.98 6.95
CA SER A 93 24.30 2.28 7.48
C SER A 93 24.34 2.16 9.01
N PRO A 94 24.16 3.24 9.83
CA PRO A 94 24.15 3.13 11.29
C PRO A 94 22.90 2.44 11.86
N GLU A 95 21.85 2.24 11.05
CA GLU A 95 20.72 1.40 11.45
C GLU A 95 21.09 -0.07 11.48
N VAL A 96 21.97 -0.52 10.58
CA VAL A 96 22.40 -1.92 10.43
C VAL A 96 23.72 -2.23 11.14
N TRP A 97 24.70 -1.32 11.10
CA TRP A 97 26.02 -1.57 11.67
C TRP A 97 26.19 -0.78 12.96
N LYS A 98 25.90 -1.43 14.09
CA LYS A 98 26.01 -0.82 15.41
C LYS A 98 27.47 -0.78 15.87
N GLY A 99 27.88 0.36 16.41
CA GLY A 99 29.12 0.47 17.18
C GLY A 99 30.39 0.81 16.40
N GLY A 100 30.30 1.30 15.16
CA GLY A 100 31.47 1.81 14.46
C GLY A 100 31.15 2.47 13.13
N ASP A 101 32.03 3.38 12.74
CA ASP A 101 32.07 3.99 11.41
C ASP A 101 32.86 3.07 10.48
N VAL A 102 32.44 2.97 9.22
CA VAL A 102 33.11 2.12 8.25
C VAL A 102 33.04 2.73 6.87
N ASN A 103 34.05 2.44 6.08
CA ASN A 103 33.99 2.62 4.65
C ASN A 103 33.17 1.49 4.02
N ILE A 104 32.55 1.75 2.88
CA ILE A 104 31.70 0.81 2.15
C ILE A 104 32.26 0.66 0.75
N TRP A 105 32.45 -0.57 0.30
CA TRP A 105 32.85 -0.81 -1.09
C TRP A 105 31.79 -0.28 -2.06
N LEU A 106 32.23 0.53 -3.01
CA LEU A 106 31.46 0.81 -4.22
C LEU A 106 31.87 -0.19 -5.29
N GLY A 107 30.90 -0.66 -6.06
CA GLY A 107 31.15 -1.48 -7.24
C GLY A 107 31.72 -0.67 -8.40
N ILE A 108 32.74 0.16 -8.17
CA ILE A 108 33.50 0.85 -9.21
C ILE A 108 34.78 0.07 -9.45
N GLU A 109 35.08 -0.19 -10.72
CA GLU A 109 36.32 -0.79 -11.18
C GLU A 109 36.97 0.12 -12.22
N TYR A 110 38.30 0.12 -12.24
CA TYR A 110 39.06 0.82 -13.27
C TYR A 110 39.14 -0.04 -14.54
N ASP A 111 38.59 0.45 -15.64
CA ASP A 111 38.76 -0.17 -16.95
C ASP A 111 40.07 0.31 -17.58
N ILE A 112 41.04 -0.60 -17.70
CA ILE A 112 42.37 -0.31 -18.25
C ILE A 112 42.31 -0.06 -19.76
N ASP A 113 41.40 -0.70 -20.47
CA ASP A 113 41.30 -0.60 -21.93
C ASP A 113 40.73 0.77 -22.34
N ASP A 114 39.72 1.24 -21.62
CA ASP A 114 39.06 2.53 -21.89
C ASP A 114 39.63 3.70 -21.06
N ASP A 115 40.57 3.44 -20.14
CA ASP A 115 41.18 4.42 -19.20
C ASP A 115 40.12 5.20 -18.38
N VAL A 116 39.04 4.52 -17.95
CA VAL A 116 37.90 5.13 -17.24
C VAL A 116 37.40 4.27 -16.08
N MET A 117 36.82 4.92 -15.07
CA MET A 117 36.06 4.24 -14.01
C MET A 117 34.70 3.79 -14.52
N LYS A 118 34.34 2.52 -14.28
CA LYS A 118 33.02 1.95 -14.61
C LYS A 118 32.40 1.30 -13.39
N TRP A 119 31.08 1.29 -13.34
CA TRP A 119 30.37 0.45 -12.39
C TRP A 119 30.50 -1.02 -12.80
N SER A 120 30.45 -1.94 -11.84
CA SER A 120 30.50 -3.40 -12.03
C SER A 120 29.38 -3.95 -12.91
N ASN A 121 28.30 -3.18 -13.08
CA ASN A 121 27.23 -3.45 -14.04
C ASN A 121 27.54 -2.93 -15.47
N ASN A 122 28.80 -2.58 -15.73
CA ASN A 122 29.34 -2.03 -16.97
C ASN A 122 28.70 -0.70 -17.42
N ARG A 123 28.08 0.05 -16.49
CA ARG A 123 27.54 1.38 -16.75
C ARG A 123 28.58 2.46 -16.47
N SER A 124 28.48 3.57 -17.20
CA SER A 124 29.28 4.76 -16.95
C SER A 124 28.96 5.38 -15.59
N VAL A 125 29.98 5.91 -14.91
CA VAL A 125 29.81 6.69 -13.69
C VAL A 125 29.24 8.06 -14.03
N THR A 126 27.97 8.30 -13.69
CA THR A 126 27.24 9.56 -13.98
C THR A 126 27.14 10.50 -12.79
N PHE A 127 27.22 9.96 -11.57
CA PHE A 127 27.23 10.70 -10.33
C PHE A 127 28.51 10.36 -9.57
N THR A 128 29.08 11.36 -8.88
CA THR A 128 30.29 11.20 -8.08
C THR A 128 30.23 12.08 -6.85
N ASN A 129 30.78 11.62 -5.73
CA ASN A 129 30.88 12.41 -4.51
C ASN A 129 32.29 12.35 -3.87
N TRP A 130 33.34 12.58 -4.66
CA TRP A 130 34.73 12.47 -4.21
C TRP A 130 35.09 13.41 -3.04
N GLU A 131 35.88 12.91 -2.08
CA GLU A 131 36.53 13.73 -1.03
C GLU A 131 37.70 14.54 -1.61
N TYR A 132 38.65 13.84 -2.24
CA TYR A 132 39.79 14.41 -2.96
C TYR A 132 40.00 13.59 -4.25
N SER A 133 40.22 14.25 -5.39
CA SER A 133 40.59 13.56 -6.64
C SER A 133 41.81 14.24 -7.24
N PRO A 134 42.96 13.54 -7.22
CA PRO A 134 43.37 12.78 -8.40
C PRO A 134 43.68 11.31 -8.08
N TYR A 135 43.89 10.50 -9.13
CA TYR A 135 44.37 9.12 -9.02
C TYR A 135 45.59 9.05 -8.08
N PRO A 136 45.51 8.33 -6.94
CA PRO A 136 46.61 8.26 -5.99
C PRO A 136 47.87 7.74 -6.71
N ALA A 137 48.98 8.47 -6.58
CA ALA A 137 50.21 8.17 -7.32
C ALA A 137 50.88 6.85 -6.88
N ASP A 138 50.48 6.35 -5.72
CA ASP A 138 50.96 5.16 -5.04
C ASP A 138 50.14 3.89 -5.36
N ILE A 139 48.97 4.02 -6.01
CA ILE A 139 48.14 2.87 -6.39
C ILE A 139 48.21 2.66 -7.91
N PRO A 140 48.62 1.46 -8.38
CA PRO A 140 48.54 1.13 -9.80
C PRO A 140 47.11 1.29 -10.31
N ARG A 141 46.92 1.87 -11.50
CA ARG A 141 45.57 2.17 -12.02
C ARG A 141 44.62 0.97 -12.03
N GLY A 142 45.12 -0.21 -12.37
CA GLY A 142 44.34 -1.45 -12.39
C GLY A 142 43.94 -1.99 -11.01
N ASP A 143 44.54 -1.46 -9.94
CA ASP A 143 44.28 -1.87 -8.56
C ASP A 143 43.47 -0.79 -7.80
N ILE A 144 42.94 0.22 -8.50
CA ILE A 144 42.13 1.27 -7.88
C ILE A 144 40.70 0.78 -7.75
N CYS A 145 40.27 0.62 -6.50
CA CYS A 145 38.89 0.45 -6.08
C CYS A 145 38.38 1.74 -5.43
N VAL A 146 37.08 1.81 -5.18
CA VAL A 146 36.46 2.99 -4.57
C VAL A 146 35.67 2.60 -3.34
N ALA A 147 35.86 3.37 -2.27
CA ALA A 147 35.08 3.23 -1.04
C ALA A 147 34.31 4.52 -0.73
N LEU A 148 33.11 4.37 -0.18
CA LEU A 148 32.30 5.43 0.39
C LEU A 148 32.53 5.50 1.89
N HIS A 149 32.86 6.67 2.42
CA HIS A 149 32.95 6.90 3.85
C HIS A 149 31.55 7.12 4.43
N SER A 150 31.06 6.20 5.28
CA SER A 150 29.64 6.15 5.67
C SER A 150 29.12 7.39 6.40
N ILE A 151 30.02 8.15 7.05
CA ILE A 151 29.66 9.34 7.83
C ILE A 151 29.63 10.60 6.99
N SER A 152 30.61 10.79 6.11
CA SER A 152 30.70 11.98 5.25
C SER A 152 29.94 11.83 3.94
N GLY A 153 29.70 10.59 3.51
CA GLY A 153 29.16 10.26 2.19
C GLY A 153 30.14 10.41 1.06
N ARG A 154 31.38 10.80 1.35
CA ARG A 154 32.40 11.10 0.35
C ARG A 154 33.11 9.84 -0.10
N TRP A 155 33.58 9.86 -1.33
CA TRP A 155 34.23 8.72 -1.97
C TRP A 155 35.73 8.93 -1.99
N GLU A 156 36.47 7.85 -1.81
CA GLU A 156 37.93 7.83 -1.90
C GLU A 156 38.41 6.66 -2.76
N ASN A 157 39.53 6.89 -3.45
CA ASN A 157 40.24 5.85 -4.16
C ASN A 157 41.06 5.04 -3.14
N VAL A 158 40.91 3.73 -3.16
CA VAL A 158 41.61 2.79 -2.28
C VAL A 158 42.18 1.63 -3.09
N SER A 159 43.08 0.87 -2.50
CA SER A 159 43.62 -0.34 -3.13
C SER A 159 42.59 -1.45 -3.10
N CYS A 160 42.45 -2.20 -4.20
CA CYS A 160 41.66 -3.43 -4.25
C CYS A 160 42.35 -4.63 -3.54
N GLN A 161 43.60 -4.47 -3.10
CA GLN A 161 44.43 -5.57 -2.58
C GLN A 161 44.02 -6.04 -1.17
N ASP A 162 44.49 -7.24 -0.81
CA ASP A 162 43.98 -8.07 0.30
C ASP A 162 44.10 -7.49 1.72
N ASP A 163 44.78 -6.38 1.92
CA ASP A 163 44.94 -5.72 3.22
C ASP A 163 43.85 -4.67 3.51
N VAL A 164 43.15 -4.20 2.48
CA VAL A 164 42.05 -3.24 2.63
C VAL A 164 40.73 -3.99 2.76
N GLU A 165 40.01 -3.75 3.85
CA GLU A 165 38.69 -4.31 4.07
C GLU A 165 37.65 -3.22 4.35
N ASN A 166 36.51 -3.30 3.68
CA ASN A 166 35.39 -2.36 3.85
C ASN A 166 34.07 -3.11 4.00
N GLY A 167 33.02 -2.41 4.46
CA GLY A 167 31.66 -2.92 4.53
C GLY A 167 31.08 -3.23 3.15
N VAL A 168 30.14 -4.15 3.10
CA VAL A 168 29.56 -4.65 1.85
C VAL A 168 28.06 -4.36 1.80
N VAL A 169 27.62 -3.75 0.70
CA VAL A 169 26.21 -3.56 0.38
C VAL A 169 25.96 -4.14 -1.01
N CYS A 170 25.06 -5.13 -1.08
CA CYS A 170 24.61 -5.69 -2.35
C CYS A 170 23.35 -4.97 -2.81
N GLU A 171 23.18 -4.81 -4.13
CA GLU A 171 22.03 -4.16 -4.74
C GLU A 171 21.35 -5.03 -5.81
N THR A 172 20.06 -4.79 -6.03
CA THR A 172 19.34 -5.36 -7.17
C THR A 172 18.13 -4.51 -7.55
N ALA A 173 17.64 -4.65 -8.77
CA ALA A 173 16.41 -3.98 -9.19
C ALA A 173 15.20 -4.60 -8.49
N GLN A 174 14.22 -3.78 -8.13
CA GLN A 174 12.93 -4.29 -7.68
C GLN A 174 12.28 -5.09 -8.80
N LYS A 175 11.68 -6.23 -8.46
CA LYS A 175 10.88 -6.97 -9.43
C LYS A 175 9.59 -6.19 -9.66
N ALA A 176 9.34 -5.84 -10.93
CA ALA A 176 8.04 -5.28 -11.31
C ALA A 176 6.95 -6.20 -10.79
N GLU A 177 6.01 -5.64 -10.03
CA GLU A 177 4.85 -6.40 -9.57
C GLU A 177 4.13 -6.89 -10.82
N GLN A 178 4.19 -8.20 -11.09
CA GLN A 178 3.26 -8.75 -12.06
C GLN A 178 1.86 -8.41 -11.55
N PRO A 179 0.92 -7.99 -12.42
CA PRO A 179 -0.45 -7.75 -12.00
C PRO A 179 -1.01 -9.07 -11.48
N ARG A 180 -0.87 -9.32 -10.17
CA ARG A 180 -1.57 -10.39 -9.48
C ARG A 180 -3.03 -10.09 -9.74
N PRO A 181 -3.85 -11.05 -10.21
CA PRO A 181 -5.28 -10.83 -10.27
C PRO A 181 -5.71 -10.38 -8.89
N LYS A 182 -6.12 -9.11 -8.76
CA LYS A 182 -6.49 -8.52 -7.47
C LYS A 182 -7.63 -9.36 -6.94
N SER A 183 -7.34 -10.29 -6.03
CA SER A 183 -8.34 -11.09 -5.33
C SER A 183 -9.37 -10.15 -4.68
N SER A 184 -8.93 -8.98 -4.23
CA SER A 184 -9.77 -7.86 -3.78
C SER A 184 -10.76 -7.34 -4.81
N ALA A 185 -10.39 -7.23 -6.10
CA ALA A 185 -11.31 -6.77 -7.15
C ALA A 185 -12.36 -7.84 -7.47
N MET A 186 -11.98 -9.12 -7.50
CA MET A 186 -12.92 -10.23 -7.64
C MET A 186 -13.86 -10.32 -6.43
N VAL A 187 -13.34 -10.20 -5.21
CA VAL A 187 -14.15 -10.22 -3.98
C VAL A 187 -15.08 -9.01 -3.93
N SER A 188 -14.62 -7.82 -4.30
CA SER A 188 -15.45 -6.62 -4.38
C SER A 188 -16.58 -6.78 -5.41
N ALA A 189 -16.28 -7.31 -6.60
CA ALA A 189 -17.30 -7.58 -7.62
C ALA A 189 -18.32 -8.62 -7.15
N LEU A 190 -17.88 -9.69 -6.48
CA LEU A 190 -18.78 -10.71 -5.92
C LEU A 190 -19.68 -10.14 -4.81
N VAL A 191 -19.15 -9.28 -3.95
CA VAL A 191 -19.94 -8.58 -2.91
C VAL A 191 -20.96 -7.63 -3.54
N ILE A 192 -20.59 -6.89 -4.59
CA ILE A 192 -21.53 -6.00 -5.28
C ILE A 192 -22.64 -6.82 -5.95
N LEU A 193 -22.30 -7.91 -6.62
CA LEU A 193 -23.29 -8.79 -7.27
C LEU A 193 -24.24 -9.44 -6.26
N SER A 194 -23.74 -9.88 -5.11
CA SER A 194 -24.58 -10.47 -4.06
C SER A 194 -25.55 -9.45 -3.47
N VAL A 195 -25.10 -8.22 -3.21
CA VAL A 195 -25.97 -7.14 -2.70
C VAL A 195 -27.05 -6.78 -3.72
N VAL A 196 -26.70 -6.63 -5.01
CA VAL A 196 -27.68 -6.34 -6.07
C VAL A 196 -28.71 -7.46 -6.21
N ALA A 197 -28.27 -8.73 -6.12
CA ALA A 197 -29.17 -9.88 -6.16
C ALA A 197 -30.15 -9.89 -4.97
N VAL A 198 -29.66 -9.66 -3.75
CA VAL A 198 -30.50 -9.60 -2.54
C VAL A 198 -31.52 -8.46 -2.61
N VAL A 199 -31.12 -7.29 -3.08
CA VAL A 199 -32.03 -6.15 -3.28
C VAL A 199 -33.07 -6.45 -4.37
N GLY A 200 -32.67 -7.09 -5.47
CA GLY A 200 -33.59 -7.50 -6.52
C GLY A 200 -34.63 -8.52 -6.04
N VAL A 201 -34.19 -9.56 -5.32
CA VAL A 201 -35.09 -10.59 -4.77
C VAL A 201 -36.06 -10.00 -3.75
N SER A 202 -35.58 -9.14 -2.85
CA SER A 202 -36.45 -8.49 -1.86
C SER A 202 -37.49 -7.56 -2.50
N ALA A 203 -37.15 -6.83 -3.57
CA ALA A 203 -38.10 -6.03 -4.33
C ALA A 203 -39.16 -6.88 -5.05
N VAL A 204 -38.76 -8.03 -5.63
CA VAL A 204 -39.69 -8.96 -6.28
C VAL A 204 -40.64 -9.58 -5.26
N ILE A 205 -40.13 -10.05 -4.12
CA ILE A 205 -40.96 -10.58 -3.02
C ILE A 205 -41.96 -9.53 -2.56
N TRP A 206 -41.52 -8.28 -2.35
CA TRP A 206 -42.39 -7.18 -1.96
C TRP A 206 -43.49 -6.92 -3.01
N PHE A 207 -43.15 -6.92 -4.30
CA PHE A 207 -44.12 -6.73 -5.38
C PHE A 207 -45.13 -7.88 -5.49
N LEU A 208 -44.69 -9.13 -5.31
CA LEU A 208 -45.57 -10.30 -5.26
C LEU A 208 -46.50 -10.26 -4.05
N HIS A 209 -46.00 -9.81 -2.90
CA HIS A 209 -46.80 -9.63 -1.68
C HIS A 209 -47.84 -8.52 -1.87
N GLN A 210 -47.49 -7.43 -2.55
CA GLN A 210 -48.41 -6.35 -2.91
C GLN A 210 -49.52 -6.85 -3.86
N LYS A 211 -49.17 -7.71 -4.84
CA LYS A 211 -50.15 -8.32 -5.75
C LYS A 211 -51.09 -9.30 -5.03
N HIS A 212 -50.58 -10.08 -4.07
CA HIS A 212 -51.40 -10.97 -3.24
C HIS A 212 -52.31 -10.20 -2.27
N SER A 213 -51.81 -9.09 -1.71
CA SER A 213 -52.61 -8.16 -0.89
C SER A 213 -53.71 -7.45 -1.69
N PHE A 214 -53.53 -7.24 -3.00
CA PHE A 214 -54.57 -6.68 -3.88
C PHE A 214 -55.70 -7.68 -4.20
N GLY A 215 -55.46 -8.98 -4.01
CA GLY A 215 -56.45 -10.05 -4.24
C GLY A 215 -57.33 -10.36 -3.02
N SER A 216 -56.94 -9.91 -1.83
CA SER A 216 -57.70 -10.10 -0.60
C SER A 216 -57.76 -8.78 0.16
N THR A 217 -58.73 -7.93 -0.19
CA THR A 217 -59.60 -7.14 0.70
C THR A 217 -60.22 -5.99 -0.10
N MET A 218 -61.45 -6.16 -0.59
CA MET A 218 -62.41 -5.07 -0.87
C MET A 218 -63.80 -5.62 -1.17
N ILE A 219 -64.40 -6.41 -0.27
CA ILE A 219 -65.85 -6.42 0.00
C ILE A 219 -66.04 -6.80 1.48
N THR A 220 -66.09 -5.82 2.38
CA THR A 220 -66.86 -5.96 3.63
C THR A 220 -68.11 -5.11 3.45
N ALA A 221 -69.25 -5.79 3.36
CA ALA A 221 -70.56 -5.18 3.30
C ALA A 221 -70.77 -4.31 4.55
N PHE A 222 -71.10 -3.04 4.32
CA PHE A 222 -71.62 -2.17 5.38
C PHE A 222 -73.08 -2.56 5.61
N GLU A 223 -73.34 -3.35 6.66
CA GLU A 223 -74.69 -3.61 7.16
C GLU A 223 -75.16 -2.37 7.95
N TYR A 224 -76.15 -1.67 7.39
CA TYR A 224 -76.70 -0.42 7.93
C TYR A 224 -77.87 -0.75 8.87
N HIS A 225 -77.75 -0.48 10.17
CA HIS A 225 -78.86 -0.60 11.12
C HIS A 225 -79.43 0.78 11.50
N PRO A 226 -80.75 1.02 11.34
CA PRO A 226 -81.39 2.28 11.68
C PRO A 226 -81.78 2.36 13.17
N PRO A 227 -81.91 3.57 13.76
CA PRO A 227 -82.35 3.73 15.14
C PRO A 227 -83.85 4.03 15.25
N PHE A 228 -84.42 3.59 16.40
CA PHE A 228 -85.61 4.08 17.13
C PHE A 228 -86.90 3.24 17.16
N ARG A 229 -87.20 2.80 18.41
CA ARG A 229 -88.50 2.65 19.13
C ARG A 229 -89.37 1.41 18.80
N VAL A 230 -90.09 0.74 19.71
CA VAL A 230 -90.43 0.87 21.16
C VAL A 230 -91.15 -0.42 21.62
N LEU A 231 -91.10 -0.71 22.94
CA LEU A 231 -91.91 -1.60 23.81
C LEU A 231 -91.80 -3.14 23.68
N ASP A 232 -91.25 -3.81 24.71
CA ASP A 232 -92.04 -4.46 25.80
C ASP A 232 -91.08 -4.79 26.96
N SER A 233 -91.28 -4.23 28.16
CA SER A 233 -91.81 -4.89 29.36
C SER A 233 -91.05 -6.15 29.81
N ASP A 234 -90.10 -5.96 30.74
CA ASP A 234 -90.20 -6.38 32.16
C ASP A 234 -88.91 -6.96 32.78
N GLN A 235 -88.58 -6.37 33.94
CA GLN A 235 -87.98 -7.01 35.13
C GLN A 235 -86.53 -7.54 34.97
N SER A 236 -85.51 -6.95 35.59
CA SER A 236 -85.39 -6.88 37.05
C SER A 236 -84.08 -6.19 37.49
N CYS A 237 -84.22 -5.40 38.55
CA CYS A 237 -83.28 -5.17 39.65
C CYS A 237 -82.00 -4.34 39.43
N LEU A 238 -82.16 -3.06 39.81
CA LEU A 238 -81.25 -2.22 40.62
C LEU A 238 -80.47 -3.06 41.66
N VAL A 239 -79.23 -2.75 42.06
CA VAL A 239 -78.84 -1.51 42.77
C VAL A 239 -77.35 -1.20 42.53
N GLU A 240 -77.10 0.10 42.44
CA GLU A 240 -75.84 0.82 42.26
C GLU A 240 -74.85 0.64 43.42
N ALA A 241 -73.59 0.84 43.08
CA ALA A 241 -72.43 0.74 43.96
C ALA A 241 -72.40 1.85 45.03
N GLU A 242 -71.87 1.52 46.20
CA GLU A 242 -71.28 2.50 47.10
C GLU A 242 -69.78 2.55 46.80
N GLU A 243 -69.33 3.68 46.25
CA GLU A 243 -67.92 4.01 46.08
C GLU A 243 -67.46 4.76 47.34
N THR A 244 -66.36 4.32 47.93
CA THR A 244 -65.56 5.21 48.78
C THR A 244 -64.10 5.01 48.45
N ASP A 245 -63.60 5.99 47.72
CA ASP A 245 -62.20 6.19 47.41
C ASP A 245 -61.58 7.04 48.54
N THR A 246 -60.48 6.60 49.14
CA THR A 246 -59.41 7.46 49.66
C THR A 246 -58.18 6.66 50.13
N VAL A 247 -57.12 6.79 49.34
CA VAL A 247 -55.68 6.49 49.54
C VAL A 247 -55.13 7.29 50.75
N PRO A 248 -54.01 6.92 51.44
CA PRO A 248 -52.87 6.08 51.02
C PRO A 248 -52.56 4.80 51.80
#